data_AF-A0A7Y6ZH70-F1
#
_entry.id   AF-A0A7Y6ZH70-F1
#
_cell.length_a   1.000
_cell.length_b   1.000
_cell.length_c   1.000
_cell.angle_alpha   90.00
_cell.angle_beta   90.00
_cell.angle_gamma   90.00
#
_symmetry.space_group_name_H-M   'P 1'
#
loop_
_entity.id
_entity.type
_entity.pdbx_description
1 polymer ?
#
loop_
_entity_poly.entity_id
_entity_poly.type
_entity_poly.pdbx_seq_one_letter_code
_entity_poly.pdbx_strand_id
1 'polypeptide(L)'
;MRNLGFEDLEQIILGTAFLGSGGGGMTKTGYAFLDQMKKQYSSVSIPLAEITDPNLDPSSLAMVICDIGAISAIESNQGVAIKAAYDFLADHQEKYTGKKTTAVLPIELGPESTMVPFVLAASCPGLLVLDGDGARRAVPQIELTTYAANELEVAPAVITNDQSQSVLVNCEGAGVLDAMLRPIVEIENFGDSASLGMFSNPISAFAKALIPGTITL
;
A
#
# COMPACT_ATOMS: atom_id res chain seq x y z
N MET A 1 4.80 -18.96 0.51
CA MET A 1 5.55 -17.81 1.05
C MET A 1 7.02 -17.85 0.62
N ARG A 2 7.59 -16.69 0.27
CA ARG A 2 9.03 -16.47 0.04
C ARG A 2 9.49 -15.20 0.77
N ASN A 3 10.74 -15.14 1.23
CA ASN A 3 11.29 -13.93 1.84
C ASN A 3 12.09 -13.13 0.81
N LEU A 4 11.86 -11.82 0.75
CA LEU A 4 12.53 -10.89 -0.16
C LEU A 4 13.64 -10.10 0.55
N GLY A 5 14.77 -9.97 -0.13
CA GLY A 5 15.91 -9.12 0.24
C GLY A 5 15.99 -7.85 -0.64
N PHE A 6 17.07 -7.08 -0.46
CA PHE A 6 17.24 -5.82 -1.19
C PHE A 6 17.38 -6.02 -2.71
N GLU A 7 18.02 -7.09 -3.14
CA GLU A 7 18.18 -7.44 -4.56
C GLU A 7 16.82 -7.74 -5.21
N ASP A 8 15.92 -8.43 -4.50
CA ASP A 8 14.57 -8.70 -4.98
C ASP A 8 13.78 -7.40 -5.15
N LEU A 9 13.87 -6.48 -4.17
CA LEU A 9 13.20 -5.18 -4.23
C LEU A 9 13.71 -4.33 -5.40
N GLU A 10 15.02 -4.39 -5.70
CA GLU A 10 15.60 -3.72 -6.87
C GLU A 10 15.04 -4.27 -8.19
N GLN A 11 14.89 -5.59 -8.30
CA GLN A 11 14.27 -6.20 -9.48
C GLN A 11 12.78 -5.84 -9.59
N ILE A 12 12.06 -5.79 -8.46
CA ILE A 12 10.66 -5.37 -8.42
C ILE A 12 10.52 -3.94 -8.97
N ILE A 13 11.35 -2.99 -8.52
CA ILE A 13 11.32 -1.60 -9.02
C ILE A 13 11.47 -1.54 -10.55
N LEU A 14 12.41 -2.31 -11.11
CA LEU A 14 12.64 -2.36 -12.55
C LEU A 14 11.48 -3.02 -13.30
N GLY A 15 10.98 -4.15 -12.80
CA GLY A 15 9.87 -4.88 -13.41
C GLY A 15 8.59 -4.05 -13.43
N THR A 16 8.26 -3.42 -12.31
CA THR A 16 7.05 -2.59 -12.20
C THR A 16 7.17 -1.25 -12.92
N ALA A 17 8.39 -0.72 -13.13
CA ALA A 17 8.59 0.42 -14.04
C ALA A 17 8.16 0.07 -15.48
N PHE A 18 8.39 -1.16 -15.93
CA PHE A 18 7.95 -1.63 -17.25
C PHE A 18 6.45 -1.97 -17.27
N LEU A 19 5.98 -2.72 -16.28
CA LEU A 19 4.59 -3.21 -16.20
C LEU A 19 3.58 -2.13 -15.81
N GLY A 20 4.01 -1.06 -15.15
CA GLY A 20 3.17 0.04 -14.65
C GLY A 20 2.55 0.91 -15.74
N SER A 21 2.73 0.61 -17.03
CA SER A 21 2.08 1.32 -18.15
C SER A 21 2.35 2.84 -18.15
N GLY A 22 3.50 3.27 -17.62
CA GLY A 22 3.92 4.68 -17.54
C GLY A 22 3.42 5.47 -16.32
N GLY A 23 2.69 4.82 -15.39
CA GLY A 23 2.23 5.43 -14.13
C GLY A 23 2.78 4.74 -12.88
N GLY A 24 2.11 4.94 -11.74
CA GLY A 24 2.44 4.31 -10.45
C GLY A 24 3.68 4.88 -9.75
N GLY A 25 3.94 6.16 -10.01
CA GLY A 25 5.03 6.97 -9.47
C GLY A 25 6.36 6.83 -10.22
N MET A 26 7.42 7.43 -9.70
CA MET A 26 8.72 7.49 -10.40
C MET A 26 9.65 6.36 -10.00
N THR A 27 10.36 5.79 -10.99
CA THR A 27 11.45 4.84 -10.74
C THR A 27 12.50 5.40 -9.77
N LYS A 28 12.80 6.70 -9.89
CA LYS A 28 13.72 7.39 -8.96
C LYS A 28 13.21 7.36 -7.51
N THR A 29 11.91 7.49 -7.28
CA THR A 29 11.31 7.40 -5.94
C THR A 29 11.40 5.99 -5.38
N GLY A 30 11.07 4.97 -6.19
CA GLY A 30 11.24 3.57 -5.79
C GLY A 30 12.68 3.25 -5.34
N TYR A 31 13.69 3.73 -6.09
CA TYR A 31 15.09 3.61 -5.67
C TYR A 31 15.43 4.44 -4.42
N ALA A 32 14.84 5.63 -4.25
CA ALA A 32 15.03 6.43 -3.06
C ALA A 32 14.53 5.70 -1.79
N PHE A 33 13.38 5.02 -1.88
CA PHE A 33 12.89 4.15 -0.81
C PHE A 33 13.84 3.00 -0.51
N LEU A 34 14.32 2.30 -1.55
CA LEU A 34 15.30 1.23 -1.37
C LEU A 34 16.60 1.72 -0.72
N ASP A 35 17.11 2.88 -1.13
CA ASP A 35 18.31 3.50 -0.57
C ASP A 35 18.10 3.91 0.89
N GLN A 36 16.92 4.42 1.24
CA GLN A 36 16.57 4.74 2.62
C GLN A 36 16.51 3.47 3.49
N MET A 37 15.90 2.39 2.97
CA MET A 37 15.89 1.10 3.65
C MET A 37 17.30 0.55 3.87
N LYS A 38 18.18 0.63 2.87
CA LYS A 38 19.60 0.21 2.98
C LYS A 38 20.41 1.03 3.99
N LYS A 39 20.04 2.29 4.23
CA LYS A 39 20.65 3.14 5.27
C LYS A 39 20.18 2.77 6.67
N GLN A 40 18.93 2.33 6.80
CA GLN A 40 18.29 2.04 8.09
C GLN A 40 18.51 0.59 8.56
N TYR A 41 18.58 -0.35 7.62
CA TYR A 41 18.64 -1.78 7.90
C TYR A 41 19.88 -2.39 7.24
N SER A 42 20.62 -3.22 7.99
CA SER A 42 21.75 -3.98 7.42
C SER A 42 21.29 -5.06 6.43
N SER A 43 20.08 -5.58 6.62
CA SER A 43 19.39 -6.52 5.74
C SER A 43 17.89 -6.43 6.01
N VAL A 44 17.08 -6.87 5.05
CA VAL A 44 15.63 -7.06 5.20
C VAL A 44 15.27 -8.49 4.83
N SER A 45 14.19 -8.99 5.44
CA SER A 45 13.60 -10.28 5.12
C SER A 45 12.10 -10.10 5.16
N ILE A 46 11.53 -9.72 4.01
CA ILE A 46 10.11 -9.37 3.90
C ILE A 46 9.33 -10.59 3.41
N PRO A 47 8.39 -11.12 4.21
CA PRO A 47 7.59 -12.28 3.80
C PRO A 47 6.56 -11.88 2.74
N LEU A 48 6.75 -12.40 1.53
CA LEU A 48 5.79 -12.34 0.43
C LEU A 48 4.93 -13.61 0.44
N ALA A 49 3.62 -13.45 0.55
CA ALA A 49 2.66 -14.54 0.62
C ALA A 49 1.72 -14.54 -0.60
N GLU A 50 1.55 -15.70 -1.22
CA GLU A 50 0.47 -15.89 -2.20
C GLU A 50 -0.86 -15.89 -1.47
N ILE A 51 -1.91 -15.36 -2.10
CA ILE A 51 -3.27 -15.32 -1.50
C ILE A 51 -3.84 -16.71 -1.18
N THR A 52 -3.29 -17.76 -1.81
CA THR A 52 -3.64 -19.16 -1.60
C THR A 52 -2.75 -19.88 -0.57
N ASP A 53 -1.83 -19.18 0.10
CA ASP A 53 -0.94 -19.80 1.08
C ASP A 53 -1.77 -20.32 2.29
N PRO A 54 -1.68 -21.62 2.62
CA PRO A 54 -2.50 -22.24 3.66
C PRO A 54 -2.19 -21.75 5.08
N ASN A 55 -1.09 -21.01 5.28
CA ASN A 55 -0.74 -20.43 6.57
C ASN A 55 -1.37 -19.05 6.81
N LEU A 56 -2.02 -18.46 5.79
CA LEU A 56 -2.79 -17.24 5.99
C LEU A 56 -4.06 -17.54 6.77
N ASP A 57 -4.35 -16.73 7.79
CA ASP A 57 -5.66 -16.74 8.42
C ASP A 57 -6.66 -15.95 7.54
N PRO A 58 -7.64 -16.61 6.90
CA PRO A 58 -8.58 -15.94 6.00
C PRO A 58 -9.51 -14.93 6.71
N SER A 59 -9.58 -14.99 8.04
CA SER A 59 -10.42 -14.10 8.86
C SER A 59 -9.71 -12.85 9.35
N SER A 60 -8.37 -12.87 9.40
CA SER A 60 -7.50 -11.72 9.67
C SER A 60 -7.58 -10.69 8.54
N LEU A 61 -7.23 -9.44 8.83
CA LEU A 61 -7.37 -8.34 7.88
C LEU A 61 -6.12 -8.18 7.01
N ALA A 62 -6.36 -7.80 5.76
CA ALA A 62 -5.38 -7.19 4.87
C ALA A 62 -5.85 -5.78 4.49
N MET A 63 -4.92 -4.89 4.17
CA MET A 63 -5.26 -3.54 3.70
C MET A 63 -4.34 -3.06 2.59
N VAL A 64 -4.88 -2.24 1.70
CA VAL A 64 -4.11 -1.55 0.68
C VAL A 64 -3.41 -0.36 1.30
N ILE A 65 -2.11 -0.22 1.03
CA ILE A 65 -1.31 0.93 1.43
C ILE A 65 -0.67 1.54 0.18
N CYS A 66 -0.80 2.85 0.00
CA CYS A 66 -0.24 3.58 -1.14
C CYS A 66 0.08 5.03 -0.76
N ASP A 67 0.81 5.72 -1.63
CA ASP A 67 0.96 7.17 -1.56
C ASP A 67 0.02 7.86 -2.55
N ILE A 68 -0.41 9.07 -2.23
CA ILE A 68 -1.27 9.92 -3.06
C ILE A 68 -0.74 11.36 -3.07
N GLY A 69 -0.98 12.07 -4.17
CA GLY A 69 -0.62 13.47 -4.32
C GLY A 69 0.29 13.73 -5.52
N ALA A 70 0.94 14.89 -5.51
CA ALA A 70 1.85 15.30 -6.57
C ALA A 70 3.18 14.57 -6.45
N ILE A 71 3.61 13.95 -7.55
CA ILE A 71 4.92 13.28 -7.64
C ILE A 71 6.09 14.21 -7.23
N SER A 72 5.96 15.50 -7.49
CA SER A 72 6.96 16.51 -7.13
C SER A 72 7.04 16.83 -5.63
N ALA A 73 6.01 16.46 -4.86
CA ALA A 73 5.87 16.78 -3.45
C ALA A 73 6.26 15.61 -2.52
N ILE A 74 6.68 14.46 -3.07
CA ILE A 74 7.10 13.32 -2.25
C ILE A 74 8.32 13.70 -1.42
N GLU A 75 8.20 13.55 -0.11
CA GLU A 75 9.19 13.99 0.86
C GLU A 75 10.18 12.88 1.24
N SER A 76 11.34 13.24 1.78
CA SER A 76 12.35 12.26 2.21
C SER A 76 11.92 11.39 3.41
N ASN A 77 10.84 11.78 4.10
CA ASN A 77 10.33 11.08 5.28
C ASN A 77 9.04 10.30 5.00
N GLN A 78 8.69 10.04 3.73
CA GLN A 78 7.45 9.36 3.36
C GLN A 78 7.21 8.04 4.14
N GLY A 79 8.26 7.30 4.49
CA GLY A 79 8.15 6.10 5.34
C GLY A 79 7.45 6.32 6.69
N VAL A 80 7.55 7.53 7.27
CA VAL A 80 6.82 7.91 8.50
C VAL A 80 5.33 8.04 8.22
N ALA A 81 4.95 8.68 7.11
CA ALA A 81 3.57 8.79 6.68
C ALA A 81 2.97 7.40 6.38
N ILE A 82 3.69 6.55 5.64
CA ILE A 82 3.27 5.18 5.30
C ILE A 82 2.97 4.38 6.58
N LYS A 83 3.89 4.45 7.55
CA LYS A 83 3.74 3.77 8.85
C LYS A 83 2.55 4.33 9.64
N ALA A 84 2.36 5.63 9.65
CA ALA A 84 1.24 6.28 10.34
C ALA A 84 -0.12 5.86 9.73
N ALA A 85 -0.26 5.87 8.41
CA ALA A 85 -1.48 5.42 7.73
C ALA A 85 -1.85 3.97 8.10
N TYR A 86 -0.86 3.07 8.10
CA TYR A 86 -1.04 1.70 8.56
C TYR A 86 -1.44 1.63 10.04
N ASP A 87 -0.69 2.25 10.94
CA ASP A 87 -0.93 2.17 12.38
C ASP A 87 -2.33 2.67 12.74
N PHE A 88 -2.71 3.84 12.23
CA PHE A 88 -4.03 4.42 12.52
C PHE A 88 -5.18 3.54 12.01
N LEU A 89 -5.07 3.01 10.78
CA LEU A 89 -6.14 2.16 10.23
C LEU A 89 -6.17 0.79 10.91
N ALA A 90 -5.01 0.18 11.19
CA ALA A 90 -4.92 -1.10 11.88
C ALA A 90 -5.49 -1.00 13.30
N ASP A 91 -5.11 0.03 14.06
CA ASP A 91 -5.62 0.29 15.41
C ASP A 91 -7.13 0.56 15.40
N HIS A 92 -7.61 1.34 14.42
CA HIS A 92 -9.04 1.57 14.25
C HIS A 92 -9.77 0.25 14.03
N GLN A 93 -9.30 -0.57 13.09
CA GLN A 93 -9.94 -1.83 12.75
C GLN A 93 -9.90 -2.83 13.91
N GLU A 94 -8.77 -2.96 14.61
CA GLU A 94 -8.68 -3.83 15.79
C GLU A 94 -9.64 -3.38 16.89
N LYS A 95 -9.77 -2.07 17.13
CA LYS A 95 -10.69 -1.52 18.13
C LYS A 95 -12.17 -1.80 17.82
N TYR A 96 -12.58 -1.70 16.55
CA TYR A 96 -13.99 -1.84 16.17
C TYR A 96 -14.40 -3.27 15.80
N THR A 97 -13.47 -4.06 15.27
CA THR A 97 -13.78 -5.42 14.78
C THR A 97 -13.16 -6.52 15.64
N GLY A 98 -12.17 -6.21 16.48
CA GLY A 98 -11.39 -7.19 17.23
C GLY A 98 -10.40 -7.99 16.38
N LYS A 99 -10.26 -7.67 15.08
CA LYS A 99 -9.39 -8.37 14.14
C LYS A 99 -8.11 -7.59 13.90
N LYS A 100 -7.00 -8.32 13.78
CA LYS A 100 -5.69 -7.75 13.48
C LYS A 100 -5.47 -7.64 11.98
N THR A 101 -4.77 -6.59 11.57
CA THR A 101 -4.19 -6.52 10.23
C THR A 101 -2.88 -7.28 10.22
N THR A 102 -2.78 -8.31 9.37
CA THR A 102 -1.61 -9.19 9.29
C THR A 102 -0.92 -9.11 7.93
N ALA A 103 -1.55 -8.47 6.96
CA ALA A 103 -1.02 -8.34 5.61
C ALA A 103 -1.31 -6.97 4.99
N VAL A 104 -0.44 -6.54 4.09
CA VAL A 104 -0.62 -5.36 3.25
C VAL A 104 -0.34 -5.70 1.80
N LEU A 105 -0.81 -4.86 0.90
CA LEU A 105 -0.68 -5.09 -0.53
C LEU A 105 -0.71 -3.76 -1.29
N PRO A 106 -0.08 -3.69 -2.47
CA PRO A 106 -0.12 -2.49 -3.29
C PRO A 106 -1.50 -2.28 -3.90
N ILE A 107 -1.81 -1.02 -4.19
CA ILE A 107 -3.01 -0.67 -4.96
C ILE A 107 -2.87 -1.13 -6.42
N GLU A 108 -1.68 -0.93 -7.00
CA GLU A 108 -1.38 -1.14 -8.40
C GLU A 108 0.11 -1.47 -8.64
N LEU A 109 0.45 -1.85 -9.87
CA LEU A 109 1.86 -1.95 -10.29
C LEU A 109 2.42 -0.57 -10.68
N GLY A 110 3.51 -0.22 -10.01
CA GLY A 110 4.31 0.97 -10.28
C GLY A 110 5.61 0.94 -9.49
N PRO A 111 6.69 1.56 -9.98
CA PRO A 111 7.98 1.47 -9.31
C PRO A 111 7.98 2.08 -7.91
N GLU A 112 7.12 3.05 -7.66
CA GLU A 112 6.94 3.67 -6.34
C GLU A 112 5.76 3.04 -5.61
N SER A 113 4.59 2.99 -6.25
CA SER A 113 3.35 2.47 -5.64
C SER A 113 3.51 1.03 -5.13
N THR A 114 4.21 0.18 -5.88
CA THR A 114 4.49 -1.19 -5.45
C THR A 114 5.50 -1.25 -4.30
N MET A 115 6.38 -0.27 -4.15
CA MET A 115 7.37 -0.23 -3.06
C MET A 115 6.77 0.18 -1.70
N VAL A 116 5.65 0.90 -1.67
CA VAL A 116 5.02 1.39 -0.43
C VAL A 116 4.75 0.26 0.60
N PRO A 117 4.10 -0.88 0.24
CA PRO A 117 3.95 -2.02 1.15
C PRO A 117 5.28 -2.60 1.66
N PHE A 118 6.34 -2.58 0.85
CA PHE A 118 7.65 -3.13 1.24
C PHE A 118 8.40 -2.22 2.20
N VAL A 119 8.31 -0.90 2.01
CA VAL A 119 8.81 0.09 2.97
C VAL A 119 8.14 -0.12 4.32
N LEU A 120 6.82 -0.29 4.33
CA LEU A 120 6.06 -0.57 5.54
C LEU A 120 6.50 -1.89 6.20
N ALA A 121 6.52 -2.99 5.45
CA ALA A 121 6.86 -4.32 5.96
C ALA A 121 8.30 -4.39 6.52
N ALA A 122 9.25 -3.64 5.95
CA ALA A 122 10.59 -3.54 6.51
C ALA A 122 10.62 -2.90 7.92
N SER A 123 9.68 -1.99 8.20
CA SER A 123 9.52 -1.37 9.52
C SER A 123 8.61 -2.14 10.49
N CYS A 124 7.88 -3.15 9.99
CA CYS A 124 6.89 -3.92 10.74
C CYS A 124 7.22 -5.43 10.72
N PRO A 125 8.08 -5.92 11.62
CA PRO A 125 8.42 -7.34 11.66
C PRO A 125 7.19 -8.24 11.76
N GLY A 126 7.09 -9.20 10.84
CA GLY A 126 5.96 -10.15 10.78
C GLY A 126 4.76 -9.68 9.96
N LEU A 127 4.75 -8.44 9.47
CA LEU A 127 3.74 -7.99 8.51
C LEU A 127 4.00 -8.63 7.13
N LEU A 128 2.98 -9.28 6.58
CA LEU A 128 3.06 -9.93 5.27
C LEU A 128 2.80 -8.93 4.14
N VAL A 129 3.46 -9.12 3.00
CA VAL A 129 3.03 -8.52 1.74
C VAL A 129 2.36 -9.59 0.90
N LEU A 130 1.14 -9.34 0.39
CA LEU A 130 0.48 -10.28 -0.51
C LEU A 130 1.02 -10.14 -1.94
N ASP A 131 1.30 -11.27 -2.59
CA ASP A 131 1.77 -11.32 -3.98
C ASP A 131 0.61 -11.07 -4.95
N GLY A 132 0.40 -9.79 -5.25
CA GLY A 132 -0.60 -9.33 -6.19
C GLY A 132 -0.86 -7.83 -6.06
N ASP A 133 -1.69 -7.31 -6.96
CA ASP A 133 -2.17 -5.93 -6.92
C ASP A 133 -3.61 -5.84 -7.49
N GLY A 134 -4.14 -4.62 -7.55
CA GLY A 134 -5.52 -4.37 -7.97
C GLY A 134 -5.70 -4.14 -9.46
N ALA A 135 -4.64 -4.06 -10.28
CA ALA A 135 -4.81 -3.69 -11.69
C ALA A 135 -3.80 -4.32 -12.67
N ARG A 136 -2.69 -4.88 -12.18
CA ARG A 136 -1.55 -5.37 -12.96
C ARG A 136 -0.86 -4.30 -13.83
N ARG A 137 -1.23 -3.04 -13.62
CA ARG A 137 -0.75 -1.83 -14.29
C ARG A 137 -1.14 -0.63 -13.44
N ALA A 138 -0.57 0.54 -13.71
CA ALA A 138 -1.07 1.76 -13.08
C ALA A 138 -2.45 2.17 -13.62
N VAL A 139 -3.28 2.68 -12.73
CA VAL A 139 -4.62 3.22 -12.98
C VAL A 139 -4.77 4.62 -12.36
N PRO A 140 -5.50 5.54 -13.00
CA PRO A 140 -5.58 6.93 -12.54
C PRO A 140 -6.51 7.16 -11.33
N GLN A 141 -7.32 6.17 -10.96
CA GLN A 141 -8.38 6.28 -9.95
C GLN A 141 -8.56 4.95 -9.22
N ILE A 142 -8.91 5.01 -7.94
CA ILE A 142 -9.10 3.86 -7.05
C ILE A 142 -10.21 2.94 -7.56
N GLU A 143 -11.25 3.50 -8.17
CA GLU A 143 -12.40 2.76 -8.70
C GLU A 143 -12.04 1.80 -9.86
N LEU A 144 -10.89 1.99 -10.49
CA LEU A 144 -10.41 1.15 -11.59
C LEU A 144 -9.62 -0.08 -11.11
N THR A 145 -9.53 -0.28 -9.79
CA THR A 145 -8.95 -1.49 -9.20
C THR A 145 -9.96 -2.63 -9.16
N THR A 146 -9.48 -3.86 -9.24
CA THR A 146 -10.27 -5.07 -9.03
C THR A 146 -10.82 -5.16 -7.60
N TYR A 147 -10.20 -4.46 -6.63
CA TYR A 147 -10.76 -4.31 -5.29
C TYR A 147 -12.10 -3.58 -5.30
N ALA A 148 -12.14 -2.41 -5.95
CA ALA A 148 -13.38 -1.65 -6.11
C ALA A 148 -14.40 -2.40 -6.97
N ALA A 149 -13.97 -3.03 -8.07
CA ALA A 149 -14.85 -3.79 -8.95
C ALA A 149 -15.48 -5.04 -8.27
N ASN A 150 -14.83 -5.59 -7.25
CA ASN A 150 -15.36 -6.68 -6.42
C ASN A 150 -16.02 -6.17 -5.13
N GLU A 151 -16.33 -4.87 -5.04
CA GLU A 151 -17.10 -4.27 -3.96
C GLU A 151 -16.46 -4.46 -2.56
N LEU A 152 -15.13 -4.52 -2.48
CA LEU A 152 -14.45 -4.48 -1.19
C LEU A 152 -14.73 -3.14 -0.50
N GLU A 153 -14.91 -3.17 0.82
CA GLU A 153 -15.14 -1.96 1.60
C GLU A 153 -13.91 -1.08 1.52
N VAL A 154 -14.00 0.06 0.82
CA VAL A 154 -12.88 0.99 0.64
C VAL A 154 -12.59 1.79 1.93
N ALA A 155 -13.63 2.03 2.72
CA ALA A 155 -13.58 2.82 3.95
C ALA A 155 -13.83 1.92 5.19
N PRO A 156 -13.38 2.30 6.40
CA PRO A 156 -12.66 3.53 6.70
C PRO A 156 -11.30 3.58 5.99
N ALA A 157 -10.97 4.76 5.47
CA ALA A 157 -9.67 5.06 4.90
C ALA A 157 -8.97 6.08 5.80
N VAL A 158 -7.65 6.00 5.89
CA VAL A 158 -6.84 6.94 6.67
C VAL A 158 -5.79 7.54 5.76
N ILE A 159 -5.79 8.86 5.66
CA ILE A 159 -4.74 9.64 4.99
C ILE A 159 -3.84 10.30 6.04
N THR A 160 -2.52 10.25 5.85
CA THR A 160 -1.52 10.79 6.79
C THR A 160 -0.36 11.50 6.10
N ASN A 161 0.27 12.44 6.80
CA ASN A 161 1.52 13.06 6.40
C ASN A 161 2.71 12.56 7.26
N ASP A 162 3.92 13.05 6.97
CA ASP A 162 5.14 12.68 7.69
C ASP A 162 5.22 13.28 9.11
N GLN A 163 4.35 14.23 9.44
CA GLN A 163 4.18 14.85 10.76
C GLN A 163 3.15 14.11 11.63
N SER A 164 2.73 12.91 11.22
CA SER A 164 1.74 12.08 11.93
C SER A 164 0.37 12.74 12.11
N GLN A 165 0.04 13.73 11.28
CA GLN A 165 -1.34 14.20 11.17
C GLN A 165 -2.14 13.19 10.36
N SER A 166 -3.38 12.94 10.75
CA SER A 166 -4.24 11.96 10.12
C SER A 166 -5.67 12.46 9.94
N VAL A 167 -6.30 12.04 8.84
CA VAL A 167 -7.73 12.22 8.61
C VAL A 167 -8.32 10.84 8.33
N LEU A 168 -9.30 10.45 9.15
CA LEU A 168 -10.11 9.26 8.92
C LEU A 168 -11.29 9.65 8.03
N VAL A 169 -11.40 9.02 6.87
CA VAL A 169 -12.47 9.24 5.90
C VAL A 169 -13.41 8.03 5.92
N ASN A 170 -14.69 8.30 6.13
CA ASN A 170 -15.74 7.30 5.98
C ASN A 170 -16.65 7.72 4.82
N CYS A 171 -16.78 6.85 3.82
CA CYS A 171 -17.57 7.12 2.63
C CYS A 171 -17.97 5.80 1.94
N GLU A 172 -18.97 5.87 1.06
CA GLU A 172 -19.39 4.73 0.24
C GLU A 172 -18.82 4.85 -1.17
N GLY A 173 -17.99 3.87 -1.55
CA GLY A 173 -17.45 3.74 -2.91
C GLY A 173 -16.12 4.45 -3.16
N ALA A 174 -15.30 3.81 -4.00
CA ALA A 174 -13.95 4.27 -4.33
C ALA A 174 -13.91 5.63 -5.04
N GLY A 175 -14.84 5.89 -5.97
CA GLY A 175 -14.91 7.17 -6.67
C GLY A 175 -15.24 8.35 -5.75
N VAL A 176 -16.05 8.13 -4.71
CA VAL A 176 -16.33 9.16 -3.68
C VAL A 176 -15.09 9.39 -2.82
N LEU A 177 -14.39 8.32 -2.42
CA LEU A 177 -13.13 8.45 -1.69
C LEU A 177 -12.11 9.27 -2.48
N ASP A 178 -11.90 8.95 -3.76
CA ASP A 178 -11.03 9.72 -4.67
C ASP A 178 -11.38 11.22 -4.68
N ALA A 179 -12.67 11.54 -4.81
CA ALA A 179 -13.14 12.93 -4.84
C ALA A 179 -12.90 13.66 -3.51
N MET A 180 -12.99 12.95 -2.37
CA MET A 180 -12.72 13.51 -1.05
C MET A 180 -11.22 13.69 -0.78
N LEU A 181 -10.38 12.76 -1.23
CA LEU A 181 -8.93 12.79 -0.96
C LEU A 181 -8.22 13.95 -1.67
N ARG A 182 -8.65 14.30 -2.89
CA ARG A 182 -8.04 15.39 -3.70
C ARG A 182 -7.90 16.71 -2.93
N PRO A 183 -8.97 17.32 -2.40
CA PRO A 183 -8.84 18.55 -1.63
C PRO A 183 -8.18 18.36 -0.26
N ILE A 184 -8.14 17.14 0.30
CA ILE A 184 -7.47 16.89 1.59
C ILE A 184 -5.94 16.94 1.42
N VAL A 185 -5.41 16.33 0.36
CA VAL A 185 -3.98 16.36 0.02
C VAL A 185 -3.46 17.79 -0.19
N GLU A 186 -4.29 18.67 -0.74
CA GLU A 186 -3.96 20.08 -1.01
C GLU A 186 -3.98 20.98 0.25
N ILE A 187 -4.41 20.46 1.41
CA ILE A 187 -4.34 21.20 2.67
C ILE A 187 -2.86 21.48 2.99
N GLU A 188 -2.55 22.70 3.42
CA GLU A 188 -1.17 23.17 3.67
C GLU A 188 -0.34 22.19 4.51
N ASN A 189 -0.94 21.53 5.50
CA ASN A 189 -0.24 20.58 6.34
C ASN A 189 0.12 19.25 5.63
N PHE A 190 -0.58 18.87 4.57
CA PHE A 190 -0.24 17.70 3.74
C PHE A 190 0.73 18.07 2.61
N GLY A 191 0.78 19.35 2.19
CA GLY A 191 1.81 19.83 1.26
C GLY A 191 1.80 19.11 -0.10
N ASP A 192 0.63 18.73 -0.59
CA ASP A 192 0.43 18.00 -1.85
C ASP A 192 0.96 16.55 -1.89
N SER A 193 1.34 15.94 -0.74
CA SER A 193 1.75 14.53 -0.66
C SER A 193 1.25 13.87 0.63
N ALA A 194 0.77 12.63 0.53
CA ALA A 194 0.30 11.87 1.68
C ALA A 194 0.40 10.36 1.47
N SER A 195 0.34 9.60 2.55
CA SER A 195 0.12 8.15 2.51
C SER A 195 -1.33 7.82 2.86
N LEU A 196 -1.84 6.74 2.28
CA LEU A 196 -3.22 6.31 2.40
C LEU A 196 -3.29 4.81 2.75
N GLY A 197 -3.98 4.50 3.84
CA GLY A 197 -4.47 3.17 4.14
C GLY A 197 -5.94 3.07 3.79
N MET A 198 -6.34 2.01 3.07
CA MET A 198 -7.74 1.78 2.69
C MET A 198 -7.98 0.30 2.38
N PHE A 199 -9.21 -0.05 2.00
CA PHE A 199 -9.58 -1.43 1.68
C PHE A 199 -9.26 -2.43 2.80
N SER A 200 -9.38 -2.04 4.08
CA SER A 200 -9.15 -3.00 5.16
C SER A 200 -10.27 -4.04 5.23
N ASN A 201 -10.00 -5.23 4.74
CA ASN A 201 -10.97 -6.32 4.59
C ASN A 201 -10.36 -7.65 5.04
N PRO A 202 -11.16 -8.67 5.38
CA PRO A 202 -10.65 -10.02 5.62
C PRO A 202 -9.84 -10.53 4.43
N ILE A 203 -8.74 -11.24 4.68
CA ILE A 203 -7.89 -11.82 3.62
C ILE A 203 -8.71 -12.67 2.63
N SER A 204 -9.73 -13.37 3.12
CA SER A 204 -10.67 -14.13 2.26
C SER A 204 -11.41 -13.30 1.21
N ALA A 205 -11.66 -12.00 1.45
CA ALA A 205 -12.26 -11.11 0.45
C ALA A 205 -11.31 -10.84 -0.72
N PHE A 206 -10.00 -10.69 -0.42
CA PHE A 206 -8.98 -10.48 -1.44
C PHE A 206 -8.76 -11.68 -2.36
N ALA A 207 -9.11 -12.90 -1.94
CA ALA A 207 -9.00 -14.09 -2.80
C ALA A 207 -9.80 -13.99 -4.13
N LYS A 208 -10.82 -13.13 -4.18
CA LYS A 208 -11.61 -12.86 -5.40
C LYS A 208 -11.29 -11.53 -6.07
N ALA A 209 -10.58 -10.65 -5.37
CA ALA A 209 -10.40 -9.25 -5.76
C ALA A 209 -8.95 -8.88 -6.08
N LEU A 210 -7.98 -9.68 -5.64
CA LEU A 210 -6.56 -9.53 -5.96
C LEU A 210 -6.27 -10.15 -7.32
N ILE A 211 -5.43 -9.51 -8.14
CA ILE A 211 -4.77 -10.16 -9.27
C ILE A 211 -3.48 -10.81 -8.72
N PRO A 212 -3.41 -12.14 -8.60
CA PRO A 212 -2.30 -12.80 -7.91
C PRO A 212 -1.03 -12.83 -8.77
N GLY A 213 0.12 -12.90 -8.10
CA GLY A 213 1.42 -13.16 -8.72
C GLY A 213 2.01 -11.98 -9.48
N THR A 214 1.51 -10.75 -9.27
CA THR A 214 1.97 -9.59 -10.06
C THR A 214 3.30 -9.01 -9.57
N ILE A 215 3.71 -9.32 -8.34
CA ILE A 215 5.00 -8.93 -7.76
C ILE A 215 6.10 -9.93 -8.18
N THR A 216 5.75 -11.18 -8.46
CA THR A 216 6.66 -12.26 -8.88
C THR A 216 6.87 -12.38 -10.40
N LEU A 217 6.20 -11.55 -11.21
CA LEU A 217 6.27 -11.59 -12.68
C LEU A 217 7.68 -11.44 -13.27
#